data_AF-A0A973A7Y4-F1
#
_entry.id   AF-A0A973A7Y4-F1
#
_cell.length_a   1.000
_cell.length_b   1.000
_cell.length_c   1.000
_cell.angle_alpha   90.00
_cell.angle_beta   90.00
_cell.angle_gamma   90.00
#
_symmetry.space_group_name_H-M   'P 1'
#
loop_
_entity.id
_entity.type
_entity.pdbx_description
1 polymer ?
#
loop_
_entity_poly.entity_id
_entity_poly.type
_entity_poly.pdbx_seq_one_letter_code
_entity_poly.pdbx_strand_id
1 'polypeptide(L)'
;MNLTDLKAKPIPELLEIAQEMGMENLGRSRKQEIIANILRKHAKGGEAIYGDGTLEILQDGFGFLRSADSSYLAGPDDIYVSPSQIRRFNLRTGDSVSGKIRPPKDS
;
A
#
# COMPACT_ATOMS: atom_id res chain seq x y z
N MET A 1 -3.86 3.20 9.88
CA MET A 1 -3.09 1.95 9.61
C MET A 1 -2.06 2.18 8.49
N ASN A 2 -0.85 1.60 8.55
CA ASN A 2 0.20 1.77 7.53
C ASN A 2 0.45 0.46 6.75
N LEU A 3 0.60 0.55 5.42
CA LEU A 3 0.87 -0.58 4.52
C LEU A 3 2.21 -1.28 4.80
N THR A 4 3.31 -0.54 4.97
CA THR A 4 4.66 -1.05 5.21
C THR A 4 4.71 -1.86 6.50
N ASP A 5 4.05 -1.38 7.56
CA ASP A 5 3.93 -2.09 8.83
C ASP A 5 3.21 -3.45 8.67
N LEU A 6 2.15 -3.50 7.87
CA LEU A 6 1.43 -4.74 7.57
C LEU A 6 2.27 -5.71 6.73
N LYS A 7 3.09 -5.21 5.80
CA LYS A 7 4.01 -6.06 5.01
C LYS A 7 5.08 -6.71 5.88
N ALA A 8 5.53 -6.04 6.94
CA ALA A 8 6.54 -6.58 7.86
C ALA A 8 6.00 -7.69 8.79
N LYS A 9 4.68 -7.70 9.06
CA LYS A 9 4.06 -8.70 9.95
C LYS A 9 4.01 -10.10 9.33
N PRO A 10 4.15 -11.18 10.11
CA PRO A 10 3.95 -12.55 9.66
C PRO A 10 2.45 -12.82 9.40
N ILE A 11 2.16 -13.84 8.59
CA ILE A 11 0.76 -14.18 8.21
C ILE A 11 -0.14 -14.44 9.42
N PRO A 12 0.26 -15.17 10.48
CA PRO A 12 -0.58 -15.40 11.65
C PRO A 12 -1.07 -14.09 12.30
N GLU A 13 -0.19 -13.11 12.48
CA GLU A 13 -0.54 -11.82 13.07
C GLU A 13 -1.50 -11.03 12.16
N LEU A 14 -1.32 -11.11 10.84
CA LEU A 14 -2.27 -10.51 9.89
C LEU A 14 -3.65 -11.17 9.95
N LEU A 15 -3.72 -12.49 10.15
CA LEU A 15 -4.99 -13.20 10.31
C LEU A 15 -5.69 -12.82 11.62
N GLU A 16 -4.93 -12.64 12.71
CA GLU A 16 -5.46 -12.14 14.00
C GLU A 16 -6.07 -10.74 13.84
N ILE A 17 -5.31 -9.80 13.26
CA ILE A 17 -5.82 -8.44 12.96
C ILE A 17 -7.08 -8.53 12.10
N ALA A 18 -7.09 -9.39 11.08
CA ALA A 18 -8.24 -9.51 10.22
C ALA A 18 -9.47 -10.07 10.95
N GLN A 19 -9.27 -11.05 11.83
CA GLN A 19 -10.32 -11.64 12.66
C GLN A 19 -10.89 -10.64 13.66
N GLU A 20 -10.05 -9.83 14.30
CA GLU A 20 -10.48 -8.73 15.19
C GLU A 20 -11.35 -7.69 14.47
N MET A 21 -11.08 -7.48 13.18
CA MET A 21 -11.89 -6.60 12.31
C MET A 21 -13.15 -7.28 11.76
N GLY A 22 -13.46 -8.51 12.21
CA GLY A 22 -14.64 -9.28 11.80
C GLY A 22 -14.55 -9.79 10.36
N MET A 23 -13.35 -10.09 9.87
CA MET A 23 -13.14 -10.76 8.59
C MET A 23 -12.93 -12.26 8.80
N GLU A 24 -13.66 -13.07 8.04
CA GLU A 24 -13.59 -14.53 8.12
C GLU A 24 -13.02 -15.14 6.83
N ASN A 25 -12.66 -16.42 6.86
CA ASN A 25 -12.26 -17.22 5.69
C ASN A 25 -10.99 -16.77 4.94
N LEU A 26 -10.06 -16.09 5.60
CA LEU A 26 -8.79 -15.63 5.00
C LEU A 26 -7.64 -16.65 5.05
N GLY A 27 -7.83 -17.82 5.69
CA GLY A 27 -6.76 -18.79 5.93
C GLY A 27 -6.13 -19.42 4.66
N ARG A 28 -6.75 -19.27 3.49
CA ARG A 28 -6.20 -19.72 2.19
C ARG A 28 -5.74 -18.58 1.29
N SER A 29 -5.94 -17.33 1.71
CA SER A 29 -5.61 -16.15 0.91
C SER A 29 -4.10 -15.90 0.89
N ARG A 30 -3.63 -15.27 -0.19
CA ARG A 30 -2.25 -14.81 -0.25
C ARG A 30 -2.04 -13.65 0.74
N LYS A 31 -0.82 -13.49 1.27
CA LYS A 31 -0.48 -12.39 2.20
C LYS A 31 -0.95 -11.01 1.67
N GLN A 32 -0.75 -10.75 0.38
CA GLN A 32 -1.17 -9.51 -0.28
C GLN A 32 -2.69 -9.30 -0.23
N GLU A 33 -3.48 -10.35 -0.44
CA GLU A 33 -4.95 -10.29 -0.36
C GLU A 33 -5.42 -10.02 1.07
N ILE A 34 -4.78 -10.64 2.07
CA ILE A 34 -5.07 -10.40 3.49
C ILE A 34 -4.84 -8.93 3.83
N ILE A 35 -3.66 -8.39 3.46
CA ILE A 35 -3.31 -6.97 3.66
C ILE A 35 -4.31 -6.05 2.94
N ALA A 36 -4.65 -6.34 1.69
CA ALA A 36 -5.60 -5.55 0.93
C ALA A 36 -6.99 -5.51 1.59
N ASN A 37 -7.47 -6.65 2.11
CA ASN A 37 -8.74 -6.74 2.82
C ASN A 37 -8.73 -5.96 4.14
N ILE A 38 -7.66 -6.09 4.93
CA ILE A 38 -7.44 -5.30 6.16
C ILE A 38 -7.52 -3.79 5.84
N LEU A 39 -6.74 -3.31 4.85
CA LEU A 39 -6.71 -1.90 4.49
C LEU A 39 -8.06 -1.39 3.96
N ARG A 40 -8.76 -2.20 3.16
CA ARG A 40 -10.11 -1.87 2.65
C ARG A 40 -11.11 -1.77 3.79
N LYS A 41 -11.10 -2.71 4.74
CA LYS A 41 -12.01 -2.70 5.89
C LYS A 41 -11.76 -1.48 6.78
N HIS A 42 -10.49 -1.16 7.07
CA HIS A 42 -10.10 0.01 7.86
C HIS A 42 -10.54 1.32 7.17
N ALA A 43 -10.26 1.45 5.86
CA ALA A 43 -10.67 2.63 5.09
C ALA A 43 -12.21 2.78 4.98
N LYS A 44 -12.96 1.67 4.88
CA LYS A 44 -14.44 1.68 4.89
C LYS A 44 -15.01 2.16 6.24
N GLY A 45 -14.26 2.02 7.33
CA GLY A 45 -14.60 2.59 8.64
C GLY A 45 -14.43 4.12 8.73
N GLY A 46 -13.94 4.77 7.65
CA GLY A 46 -13.64 6.20 7.62
C GLY A 46 -12.24 6.54 8.12
N GLU A 47 -11.44 5.54 8.49
CA GLU A 47 -10.09 5.72 9.01
C GLU A 47 -9.06 5.89 7.89
N ALA A 48 -8.06 6.74 8.14
CA ALA A 48 -6.99 6.99 7.18
C ALA A 48 -6.00 5.81 7.13
N ILE A 49 -5.68 5.37 5.91
CA ILE A 49 -4.56 4.47 5.65
C ILE A 49 -3.35 5.27 5.16
N TYR A 50 -2.17 4.76 5.47
CA TYR A 50 -0.89 5.39 5.15
C TYR A 50 0.02 4.40 4.41
N GLY A 51 0.97 4.94 3.69
CA GLY A 51 2.03 4.17 3.07
C GLY A 51 3.22 5.06 2.76
N ASP A 52 4.33 4.40 2.45
CA ASP A 52 5.61 5.01 2.16
C ASP A 52 6.38 4.20 1.12
N GLY A 53 7.38 4.82 0.52
CA GLY A 53 8.30 4.18 -0.41
C GLY A 53 9.15 5.19 -1.17
N THR A 54 9.99 4.66 -2.05
CA THR A 54 10.86 5.47 -2.92
C THR A 54 10.17 5.68 -4.26
N LEU A 55 10.01 6.93 -4.67
CA LEU A 55 9.33 7.28 -5.92
C LEU A 55 10.17 6.85 -7.13
N GLU A 56 9.53 6.15 -8.06
CA GLU A 56 10.02 5.94 -9.43
C GLU A 56 9.03 6.57 -10.41
N ILE A 57 9.48 7.55 -11.19
CA ILE A 57 8.69 8.21 -12.24
C ILE A 57 8.97 7.51 -13.58
N LEU A 58 7.91 7.09 -14.26
CA LEU A 58 7.96 6.46 -15.58
C LEU A 58 7.89 7.49 -16.71
N GLN A 59 8.12 7.05 -17.95
CA GLN A 59 8.18 7.93 -19.13
C GLN A 59 6.90 8.75 -19.35
N ASP A 60 5.74 8.20 -19.00
CA ASP A 60 4.44 8.88 -19.09
C ASP A 60 4.20 9.91 -17.97
N GLY A 61 5.16 10.11 -17.07
CA GLY A 61 5.15 11.15 -16.04
C GLY A 61 4.33 10.82 -14.79
N PHE A 62 3.70 9.65 -14.71
CA PHE A 62 3.20 9.09 -13.45
C PHE A 62 4.30 8.24 -12.80
N GLY A 63 4.12 7.89 -11.53
CA GLY A 63 5.09 7.08 -10.82
C GLY A 63 4.47 6.12 -9.82
N PHE A 64 5.35 5.33 -9.21
CA PHE A 64 5.02 4.40 -8.14
C PHE A 64 5.98 4.58 -6.98
N LEU A 65 5.47 4.47 -5.75
CA LEU A 65 6.33 4.30 -4.58
C LEU A 65 6.71 2.83 -4.49
N ARG A 66 7.98 2.55 -4.74
CA ARG A 66 8.59 1.23 -4.66
C ARG A 66 9.06 0.96 -3.25
N SER A 67 9.00 -0.31 -2.85
CA SER A 67 9.41 -0.74 -1.54
C SER A 67 10.84 -1.29 -1.54
N ALA A 68 11.60 -0.97 -0.50
CA ALA A 68 12.97 -1.44 -0.33
C ALA A 68 13.04 -2.97 -0.09
N ASP A 69 12.02 -3.55 0.54
CA ASP A 69 11.89 -5.00 0.77
C ASP A 69 11.85 -5.81 -0.53
N SER A 70 11.37 -5.18 -1.61
CA SER A 70 11.20 -5.76 -2.94
C SER A 70 12.36 -5.36 -3.87
N SER A 71 13.48 -4.87 -3.32
CA SER A 71 14.63 -4.35 -4.09
C SER A 71 14.24 -3.29 -5.13
N TYR A 72 13.20 -2.50 -4.82
CA TYR A 72 12.61 -1.49 -5.69
C TYR A 72 12.06 -2.04 -7.03
N LEU A 73 11.83 -3.36 -7.11
CA LEU A 73 11.18 -3.99 -8.25
C LEU A 73 9.67 -3.70 -8.24
N ALA A 74 9.07 -3.75 -9.42
CA ALA A 74 7.64 -3.57 -9.58
C ALA A 74 6.85 -4.66 -8.83
N GLY A 75 5.98 -4.22 -7.93
CA GLY A 75 5.15 -5.06 -7.08
C GLY A 75 3.65 -4.74 -7.23
N PRO A 76 2.77 -5.71 -6.94
CA PRO A 76 1.32 -5.51 -6.96
C PRO A 76 0.81 -4.57 -5.85
N ASP A 77 1.67 -4.26 -4.89
CA ASP A 77 1.44 -3.44 -3.71
C ASP A 77 2.15 -2.07 -3.79
N ASP A 78 2.63 -1.70 -4.97
CA ASP A 78 3.18 -0.38 -5.25
C ASP A 78 2.11 0.71 -5.21
N ILE A 79 2.47 1.85 -4.64
CA ILE A 79 1.53 2.96 -4.45
C ILE A 79 1.62 3.89 -5.66
N TYR A 80 0.54 3.97 -6.43
CA TYR A 80 0.44 4.89 -7.56
C TYR A 80 0.52 6.36 -7.13
N VAL A 81 1.33 7.13 -7.85
CA VAL A 81 1.47 8.59 -7.72
C VAL A 81 1.15 9.25 -9.05
N SER A 82 0.16 10.14 -9.04
CA SER A 82 -0.30 10.83 -10.26
C SER A 82 0.70 11.90 -10.73
N PRO A 83 0.73 12.22 -12.04
CA PRO A 83 1.56 13.30 -12.58
C PRO A 83 1.27 14.66 -11.91
N SER A 84 0.01 14.91 -11.50
CA SER A 84 -0.37 16.14 -10.82
C SER A 84 0.23 16.26 -9.42
N GLN A 85 0.31 15.15 -8.66
CA GLN A 85 0.99 15.12 -7.37
C GLN A 85 2.50 15.34 -7.55
N ILE A 86 3.12 14.64 -8.51
CA ILE A 86 4.55 14.78 -8.83
C ILE A 86 4.89 16.25 -9.13
N ARG A 87 4.12 16.90 -10.01
CA ARG A 87 4.32 18.32 -10.36
C ARG A 87 4.05 19.25 -9.19
N ARG A 88 2.96 19.05 -8.45
CA ARG A 88 2.55 19.92 -7.34
C ARG A 88 3.61 19.99 -6.24
N PHE A 89 4.25 18.87 -5.94
CA PHE A 89 5.26 18.77 -4.89
C PHE A 89 6.71 18.77 -5.43
N ASN A 90 6.89 18.97 -6.74
CA ASN A 90 8.18 18.97 -7.42
C ASN A 90 9.02 17.70 -7.13
N LEU A 91 8.35 16.55 -7.10
CA LEU A 91 8.95 15.26 -6.76
C LEU A 91 9.83 14.74 -7.91
N ARG A 92 10.84 13.95 -7.54
CA ARG A 92 11.80 13.33 -8.46
C ARG A 92 11.95 11.84 -8.15
N THR A 93 12.35 11.08 -9.17
CA THR A 93 12.75 9.68 -8.96
C THR A 93 13.86 9.61 -7.91
N GLY A 94 13.69 8.74 -6.92
CA GLY A 94 14.58 8.59 -5.77
C GLY A 94 14.08 9.30 -4.50
N ASP A 95 13.07 10.17 -4.57
CA ASP A 95 12.50 10.80 -3.39
C ASP A 95 11.80 9.76 -2.49
N SER A 96 12.11 9.77 -1.20
CA SER A 96 11.35 9.03 -0.20
C SER A 96 10.06 9.79 0.15
N VAL A 97 8.92 9.17 -0.13
CA VAL A 97 7.61 9.78 0.07
C VAL A 97 6.83 8.95 1.07
N SER A 98 6.16 9.62 2.01
CA SER A 98 5.20 9.01 2.93
C SER A 98 3.93 9.85 2.97
N GLY A 99 2.79 9.21 3.16
CA GLY A 99 1.53 9.94 3.23
C GLY A 99 0.29 9.08 3.30
N LYS A 100 -0.86 9.77 3.32
CA LYS A 100 -2.17 9.12 3.24
C LYS A 100 -2.33 8.49 1.86
N ILE A 101 -2.75 7.23 1.84
CA ILE A 101 -3.05 6.49 0.62
C ILE A 101 -4.55 6.15 0.57
N ARG A 102 -4.99 5.59 -0.56
CA ARG A 102 -6.33 5.06 -0.73
C ARG A 102 -6.22 3.60 -1.14
N PRO A 103 -7.17 2.72 -0.74
CA PRO A 103 -7.15 1.36 -1.21
C PRO A 103 -7.30 1.35 -2.74
N PRO A 104 -6.78 0.30 -3.42
CA PRO A 104 -7.03 0.12 -4.85
C PRO A 104 -8.54 0.09 -5.08
N LYS A 105 -9.02 0.87 -6.06
CA LYS A 105 -10.40 0.79 -6.51
C LYS A 105 -10.61 -0.60 -7.09
N ASP A 106 -11.77 -1.20 -6.84
CA ASP A 106 -12.15 -2.43 -7.53
C ASP A 106 -12.19 -2.12 -9.04
N SER A 107 -11.46 -2.92 -9.83
CA SER A 107 -11.53 -2.94 -11.29
C SER A 107 -12.67 -3.83 -11.75
#